data_AF-A0A6A5QGB2-F1
#
_entry.id   AF-A0A6A5QGB2-F1
#
_cell.length_a   1.000
_cell.length_b   1.000
_cell.length_c   1.000
_cell.angle_alpha   90.00
_cell.angle_beta   90.00
_cell.angle_gamma   90.00
#
_symmetry.space_group_name_H-M   'P 1'
#
loop_
_entity.id
_entity.type
_entity.pdbx_description
1 polymer ?
#
loop_
_entity_poly.entity_id
_entity_poly.type
_entity_poly.pdbx_seq_one_letter_code
_entity_poly.pdbx_strand_id
1 'polypeptide(L)'
;MAQTYKQLKEAWVSGHTGSSVADVNSVSLAMPLSILLWSVVQSRMRLFTPYALPSLVVDFLLNCGVTLFATTIYASTPWVLNLLLLLPAAILFVLERPAPAGRHVPRRHKKDDDAKQQKLDPLPVKPFITNYRGAMMVITCVAILAVDFRVFPRRFAKVENWGTSLMDMGVGSFVFTAGVVSVRSALKEGAGRRPSLSKRLVTSTRHSIPLLVLGTVRLISVKGLDYAEHVSEYGIHWNFFFTLAFLPPFVALFQSVFDLVPSYAVLSCLLAAVYEIALDWTSLGSYILVAPRTNILSQNREGIFSFIGYLAIFLAGQSLGSIALPRQVPLPKDASPVDFLRKTMLGRLAIASLIWTALFYFSTSYYGLRLSVSRRIANLPYFLWVSSFNSYQITICCAIETLLFPDLYKTPSSAVDEKQKTREATSTVLHAFNRNGLAVFLVANLLTGLVNMTMPTLHMGVLQSMGVLGVYTAAVAGVAVGLDKWNVSIKL
;
A
#
# COMPACT_ATOMS: atom_id res chain seq x y z
N MET A 1 -34.97 -13.39 23.29
CA MET A 1 -33.72 -13.08 24.01
C MET A 1 -33.12 -11.82 23.41
N ALA A 2 -32.80 -10.82 24.23
CA ALA A 2 -32.06 -9.64 23.74
C ALA A 2 -30.66 -10.10 23.31
N GLN A 3 -30.23 -9.71 22.10
CA GLN A 3 -28.89 -10.03 21.62
C GLN A 3 -27.84 -9.35 22.50
N THR A 4 -26.82 -10.09 22.92
CA THR A 4 -25.68 -9.52 23.64
C THR A 4 -24.94 -8.54 22.73
N TYR A 5 -24.35 -7.47 23.26
CA TYR A 5 -23.59 -6.49 22.48
C TYR A 5 -22.50 -7.13 21.59
N LYS A 6 -21.89 -8.23 22.05
CA LYS A 6 -20.97 -9.07 21.27
C LYS A 6 -21.62 -9.63 20.00
N GLN A 7 -22.83 -10.19 20.11
CA GLN A 7 -23.58 -10.73 18.97
C GLN A 7 -23.98 -9.63 17.97
N LEU A 8 -24.30 -8.43 18.47
CA LEU A 8 -24.56 -7.28 17.62
C LEU A 8 -23.31 -6.86 16.83
N LYS A 9 -22.12 -6.86 17.46
CA LYS A 9 -20.85 -6.60 16.77
C LYS A 9 -20.49 -7.69 15.76
N GLU A 10 -20.72 -8.96 16.07
CA GLU A 10 -20.48 -10.07 15.14
C GLU A 10 -21.40 -9.96 13.92
N ALA A 11 -22.70 -9.77 14.13
CA ALA A 11 -23.67 -9.56 13.07
C ALA A 11 -23.35 -8.32 12.21
N TRP A 12 -22.80 -7.28 12.82
CA TRP A 12 -22.41 -6.04 12.14
C TRP A 12 -21.27 -6.20 11.13
N VAL A 13 -20.37 -7.16 11.35
CA VAL A 13 -19.17 -7.38 10.50
C VAL A 13 -19.36 -8.55 9.53
N SER A 14 -20.43 -9.34 9.67
CA SER A 14 -20.78 -10.45 8.78
C SER A 14 -21.70 -10.07 7.60
N GLY A 15 -21.72 -10.90 6.56
CA GLY A 15 -22.71 -10.90 5.48
C GLY A 15 -22.50 -9.87 4.38
N HIS A 16 -21.36 -9.18 4.34
CA HIS A 16 -21.14 -8.09 3.38
C HIS A 16 -20.78 -8.61 1.98
N THR A 17 -21.42 -8.03 0.96
CA THR A 17 -21.16 -8.29 -0.46
C THR A 17 -20.29 -7.23 -1.14
N GLY A 18 -19.98 -6.15 -0.43
CA GLY A 18 -19.11 -5.06 -0.90
C GLY A 18 -19.82 -4.05 -1.80
N SER A 19 -19.03 -3.36 -2.63
CA SER A 19 -19.43 -2.35 -3.61
C SER A 19 -18.89 -2.69 -4.99
N SER A 20 -19.11 -1.80 -5.98
CA SER A 20 -18.43 -1.90 -7.27
C SER A 20 -16.98 -1.44 -7.18
N VAL A 21 -16.15 -1.90 -8.13
CA VAL A 21 -14.76 -1.43 -8.29
C VAL A 21 -14.69 0.07 -8.54
N ALA A 22 -15.65 0.61 -9.30
CA ALA A 22 -15.74 2.04 -9.57
C ALA A 22 -15.95 2.86 -8.28
N ASP A 23 -16.77 2.36 -7.35
CA ASP A 23 -17.01 3.00 -6.06
C ASP A 23 -15.73 3.02 -5.21
N VAL A 24 -15.02 1.89 -5.12
CA VAL A 24 -13.72 1.79 -4.43
C VAL A 24 -12.70 2.77 -5.04
N ASN A 25 -12.62 2.84 -6.37
CA ASN A 25 -11.72 3.74 -7.08
C ASN A 25 -12.07 5.22 -6.86
N SER A 26 -13.36 5.57 -6.88
CA SER A 26 -13.81 6.95 -6.72
C SER A 26 -13.47 7.53 -5.34
N VAL A 27 -13.61 6.73 -4.28
CA VAL A 27 -13.23 7.10 -2.91
C VAL A 27 -11.72 7.11 -2.77
N SER A 28 -11.05 6.10 -3.35
CA SER A 28 -9.60 5.98 -3.27
C SER A 28 -8.84 7.03 -4.07
N LEU A 29 -9.50 7.74 -4.98
CA LEU A 29 -8.93 8.86 -5.73
C LEU A 29 -8.67 10.08 -4.83
N ALA A 30 -9.31 10.17 -3.67
CA ALA A 30 -9.07 11.26 -2.72
C ALA A 30 -7.61 11.30 -2.22
N MET A 31 -6.94 10.15 -2.09
CA MET A 31 -5.55 10.06 -1.63
C MET A 31 -4.51 10.60 -2.62
N PRO A 32 -4.48 10.19 -3.90
CA PRO A 32 -3.58 10.83 -4.86
C PRO A 32 -3.94 12.30 -5.09
N LEU A 33 -5.22 12.70 -4.97
CA LEU A 33 -5.62 14.11 -5.06
C LEU A 33 -5.15 14.94 -3.86
N SER A 34 -5.13 14.38 -2.65
CA SER A 34 -4.53 15.06 -1.50
C SER A 34 -3.01 15.20 -1.64
N ILE A 35 -2.34 14.17 -2.19
CA ILE A 35 -0.92 14.25 -2.55
C ILE A 35 -0.68 15.31 -3.63
N LEU A 36 -1.56 15.42 -4.64
CA LEU A 36 -1.50 16.46 -5.66
C LEU A 36 -1.60 17.84 -5.03
N LEU A 37 -2.63 18.09 -4.21
CA LEU A 37 -2.83 19.37 -3.56
C LEU A 37 -1.65 19.74 -2.65
N TRP A 38 -1.16 18.77 -1.85
CA TRP A 38 0.05 18.94 -1.04
C TRP A 38 1.27 19.33 -1.90
N SER A 39 1.46 18.64 -3.03
CA SER A 39 2.59 18.86 -3.95
C SER A 39 2.50 20.22 -4.66
N VAL A 40 1.29 20.67 -5.03
CA VAL A 40 1.07 22.01 -5.60
C VAL A 40 1.39 23.08 -4.57
N VAL A 41 0.86 22.97 -3.36
CA VAL A 41 1.14 23.91 -2.27
C VAL A 41 2.64 23.97 -1.98
N GLN A 42 3.33 22.83 -2.00
CA GLN A 42 4.78 22.80 -1.77
C GLN A 42 5.58 23.41 -2.93
N SER A 43 5.24 23.08 -4.18
CA SER A 43 5.97 23.58 -5.36
C SER A 43 5.73 25.08 -5.63
N ARG A 44 4.53 25.59 -5.32
CA ARG A 44 4.12 26.97 -5.59
C ARG A 44 4.33 27.91 -4.40
N MET A 45 4.01 27.47 -3.19
CA MET A 45 4.04 28.32 -1.99
C MET A 45 5.15 27.97 -0.99
N ARG A 46 5.77 26.77 -1.11
CA ARG A 46 6.77 26.25 -0.15
C ARG A 46 6.30 26.25 1.31
N LEU A 47 5.00 26.06 1.54
CA LEU A 47 4.38 26.13 2.88
C LEU A 47 5.01 25.13 3.88
N PHE A 48 5.57 24.02 3.40
CA PHE A 48 6.16 22.99 4.25
C PHE A 48 7.67 23.18 4.48
N THR A 49 8.25 24.28 3.98
CA THR A 49 9.67 24.63 4.15
C THR A 49 9.82 26.09 4.61
N PRO A 50 10.08 26.39 5.91
CA PRO A 50 10.42 25.46 6.99
C PRO A 50 9.20 24.71 7.57
N TYR A 51 9.43 23.51 8.08
CA TYR A 51 8.37 22.68 8.64
C TYR A 51 8.03 23.11 10.07
N ALA A 52 7.06 24.02 10.20
CA ALA A 52 6.54 24.51 11.47
C ALA A 52 5.24 23.80 11.89
N LEU A 53 4.72 24.13 13.07
CA LEU A 53 3.48 23.55 13.59
C LEU A 53 2.27 23.74 12.64
N PRO A 54 2.04 24.92 12.02
CA PRO A 54 0.95 25.09 11.06
C PRO A 54 1.10 24.18 9.84
N SER A 55 2.33 24.02 9.33
CA SER A 55 2.63 23.13 8.20
C SER A 55 2.34 21.67 8.56
N LEU A 56 2.64 21.24 9.78
CA LEU A 56 2.29 19.90 10.28
C LEU A 56 0.78 19.69 10.34
N VAL A 57 0.02 20.68 10.85
CA VAL A 57 -1.45 20.59 10.93
C VAL A 57 -2.06 20.50 9.54
N VAL A 58 -1.61 21.32 8.59
CA VAL A 58 -2.09 21.27 7.20
C VAL A 58 -1.71 19.93 6.54
N ASP A 59 -0.49 19.44 6.72
CA ASP A 59 -0.04 18.14 6.20
C ASP A 59 -0.88 16.97 6.76
N PHE A 60 -1.17 17.01 8.06
CA PHE A 60 -2.06 16.05 8.73
C PHE A 60 -3.49 16.11 8.20
N LEU A 61 -4.08 17.31 8.07
CA LEU A 61 -5.44 17.47 7.57
C LEU A 61 -5.56 17.00 6.11
N LEU A 62 -4.58 17.32 5.27
CA LEU A 62 -4.55 16.90 3.87
C LEU A 62 -4.39 15.38 3.72
N ASN A 63 -3.49 14.75 4.47
CA ASN A 63 -3.18 13.34 4.25
C ASN A 63 -4.04 12.40 5.13
N CYS A 64 -4.22 12.72 6.40
CA CYS A 64 -5.02 11.91 7.33
C CYS A 64 -6.48 12.35 7.37
N GLY A 65 -6.73 13.66 7.48
CA GLY A 65 -8.09 14.21 7.54
C GLY A 65 -8.91 13.87 6.29
N VAL A 66 -8.41 14.19 5.09
CA VAL A 66 -9.07 13.86 3.82
C VAL A 66 -9.39 12.37 3.72
N THR A 67 -8.45 11.49 4.11
CA THR A 67 -8.67 10.03 4.09
C THR A 67 -9.81 9.61 5.04
N LEU A 68 -9.86 10.21 6.24
CA LEU A 68 -10.96 9.99 7.18
C LEU A 68 -12.29 10.46 6.59
N PHE A 69 -12.36 11.67 6.05
CA PHE A 69 -13.58 12.22 5.45
C PHE A 69 -14.03 11.43 4.21
N ALA A 70 -13.10 11.00 3.35
CA ALA A 70 -13.37 10.21 2.15
C ALA A 70 -14.02 8.87 2.48
N THR A 71 -13.58 8.21 3.55
CA THR A 71 -14.07 6.89 3.96
C THR A 71 -15.29 6.93 4.88
N THR A 72 -15.74 8.12 5.28
CA THR A 72 -16.85 8.32 6.21
C THR A 72 -17.92 9.24 5.62
N ILE A 73 -17.89 10.54 5.92
CA ILE A 73 -18.94 11.51 5.57
C ILE A 73 -19.10 11.67 4.05
N TYR A 74 -17.98 11.79 3.32
CA TYR A 74 -18.01 11.96 1.86
C TYR A 74 -18.08 10.64 1.11
N ALA A 75 -18.20 9.52 1.80
CA ALA A 75 -18.21 8.22 1.17
C ALA A 75 -19.39 8.04 0.20
N SER A 76 -20.54 8.66 0.45
CA SER A 76 -21.71 8.64 -0.46
C SER A 76 -21.57 9.62 -1.62
N THR A 77 -20.73 10.65 -1.50
CA THR A 77 -20.51 11.69 -2.51
C THR A 77 -19.00 11.91 -2.76
N PRO A 78 -18.26 10.88 -3.20
CA PRO A 78 -16.80 10.94 -3.31
C PRO A 78 -16.33 12.00 -4.33
N TRP A 79 -17.10 12.22 -5.39
CA TRP A 79 -16.80 13.22 -6.41
C TRP A 79 -16.78 14.65 -5.87
N VAL A 80 -17.62 14.98 -4.88
CA VAL A 80 -17.62 16.31 -4.25
C VAL A 80 -16.28 16.53 -3.56
N LEU A 81 -15.82 15.57 -2.75
CA LEU A 81 -14.51 15.68 -2.09
C LEU A 81 -13.37 15.72 -3.10
N ASN A 82 -13.41 14.90 -4.15
CA ASN A 82 -12.41 14.90 -5.20
C ASN A 82 -12.32 16.26 -5.91
N LEU A 83 -13.45 16.90 -6.21
CA LEU A 83 -13.48 18.25 -6.78
C LEU A 83 -12.97 19.30 -5.81
N LEU A 84 -13.30 19.19 -4.51
CA LEU A 84 -12.80 20.10 -3.47
C LEU A 84 -11.27 20.00 -3.28
N LEU A 85 -10.64 18.88 -3.66
CA LEU A 85 -9.19 18.73 -3.66
C LEU A 85 -8.56 19.19 -4.98
N LEU A 86 -9.20 18.84 -6.11
CA LEU A 86 -8.68 19.10 -7.45
C LEU A 86 -8.76 20.59 -7.83
N LEU A 87 -9.87 21.27 -7.54
CA LEU A 87 -10.08 22.66 -7.95
C LEU A 87 -9.05 23.60 -7.31
N PRO A 88 -8.79 23.58 -5.98
CA PRO A 88 -7.75 24.41 -5.40
C PRO A 88 -6.36 24.07 -5.95
N ALA A 89 -6.07 22.79 -6.19
CA ALA A 89 -4.80 22.37 -6.77
C ALA A 89 -4.61 22.92 -8.20
N ALA A 90 -5.66 22.87 -9.03
CA ALA A 90 -5.63 23.42 -10.39
C ALA A 90 -5.51 24.95 -10.38
N ILE A 91 -6.28 25.63 -9.53
CA ILE A 91 -6.24 27.10 -9.39
C ILE A 91 -4.84 27.55 -8.97
N LEU A 92 -4.27 26.96 -7.91
CA LEU A 92 -2.92 27.30 -7.44
C LEU A 92 -1.85 26.97 -8.49
N PHE A 93 -2.00 25.87 -9.23
CA PHE A 93 -1.05 25.50 -10.28
C PHE A 93 -1.02 26.50 -11.44
N VAL A 94 -2.18 27.07 -11.81
CA VAL A 94 -2.32 28.02 -12.92
C VAL A 94 -1.95 29.44 -12.49
N LEU A 95 -2.41 29.88 -11.32
CA LEU A 95 -2.24 31.27 -10.87
C LEU A 95 -0.84 31.54 -10.31
N GLU A 96 -0.26 30.58 -9.58
CA GLU A 96 1.02 30.79 -8.91
C GLU A 96 2.19 30.31 -9.77
N ARG A 97 3.27 31.09 -9.82
CA ARG A 97 4.53 30.65 -10.45
C ARG A 97 5.28 29.69 -9.51
N PRO A 98 6.12 28.78 -10.04
CA PRO A 98 6.94 27.93 -9.18
C PRO A 98 7.80 28.81 -8.27
N ALA A 99 7.75 28.57 -6.96
CA ALA A 99 8.54 29.34 -6.02
C ALA A 99 10.02 29.13 -6.34
N PRO A 100 10.82 30.21 -6.48
CA PRO A 100 12.23 30.10 -6.83
C PRO A 100 12.93 29.16 -5.85
N ALA A 101 13.74 28.24 -6.38
CA ALA A 101 14.68 27.47 -5.58
C ALA A 101 15.48 28.44 -4.73
N GLY A 102 15.21 28.46 -3.40
CA GLY A 102 15.97 29.25 -2.47
C GLY A 102 17.45 29.03 -2.77
N ARG A 103 18.21 30.12 -3.01
CA ARG A 103 19.66 30.06 -3.16
C ARG A 103 20.22 29.52 -1.85
N HIS A 104 20.41 28.21 -1.77
CA HIS A 104 20.93 27.60 -0.57
C HIS A 104 22.44 27.43 -0.71
N VAL A 105 23.15 28.20 0.12
CA VAL A 105 24.59 28.12 0.31
C VAL A 105 24.92 26.68 0.67
N PRO A 106 25.75 25.97 -0.11
CA PRO A 106 26.19 24.64 0.28
C PRO A 106 26.89 24.77 1.63
N ARG A 107 26.37 24.09 2.66
CA ARG A 107 27.08 23.94 3.92
C ARG A 107 28.44 23.32 3.56
N ARG A 108 29.53 24.10 3.73
CA ARG A 108 30.90 23.62 3.56
C ARG A 108 31.10 22.44 4.50
N HIS A 109 31.00 21.22 3.97
CA HIS A 109 31.39 20.02 4.70
C HIS A 109 32.93 19.90 4.67
N LYS A 110 33.49 19.42 5.78
CA LYS A 110 34.93 19.15 5.91
C LYS A 110 35.34 18.04 4.95
N LYS A 111 36.46 18.25 4.25
CA LYS A 111 37.05 17.43 3.18
C LYS A 111 37.25 15.93 3.47
N ASP A 112 37.13 15.47 4.71
CA ASP A 112 37.47 14.09 5.08
C ASP A 112 36.35 13.06 4.84
N ASP A 113 35.10 13.49 4.64
CA ASP A 113 33.96 12.59 4.32
C ASP A 113 33.74 12.39 2.80
N ASP A 114 34.43 13.16 1.95
CA ASP A 114 34.12 13.29 0.53
C ASP A 114 34.45 12.04 -0.31
N ALA A 115 35.44 11.24 0.11
CA ALA A 115 35.87 10.06 -0.66
C ALA A 115 34.84 8.89 -0.65
N LYS A 116 33.90 8.86 0.30
CA LYS A 116 32.85 7.82 0.36
C LYS A 116 31.48 8.28 -0.13
N GLN A 117 31.25 9.58 -0.32
CA GLN A 117 29.92 10.15 -0.58
C GLN A 117 29.64 10.55 -2.03
N GLN A 118 30.62 10.43 -2.95
CA GLN A 118 30.46 10.84 -4.35
C GLN A 118 29.69 9.86 -5.24
N LYS A 119 29.55 8.57 -4.86
CA LYS A 119 28.88 7.59 -5.72
C LYS A 119 27.37 7.67 -5.55
N LEU A 120 26.67 8.18 -6.56
CA LEU A 120 25.20 8.22 -6.62
C LEU A 120 24.62 6.81 -6.46
N ASP A 121 23.58 6.66 -5.64
CA ASP A 121 22.88 5.39 -5.48
C ASP A 121 22.22 5.02 -6.82
N PRO A 122 22.50 3.84 -7.41
CA PRO A 122 21.81 3.39 -8.63
C PRO A 122 20.31 3.19 -8.41
N LEU A 123 19.87 3.05 -7.16
CA LEU A 123 18.49 2.80 -6.76
C LEU A 123 18.04 3.86 -5.73
N PRO A 124 17.89 5.14 -6.13
CA PRO A 124 17.51 6.22 -5.22
C PRO A 124 16.10 5.99 -4.64
N VAL A 125 15.86 6.53 -3.44
CA VAL A 125 14.52 6.51 -2.84
C VAL A 125 13.60 7.38 -3.69
N LYS A 126 12.43 6.84 -4.05
CA LYS A 126 11.44 7.54 -4.88
C LYS A 126 10.35 8.18 -3.98
N PRO A 127 10.13 9.51 -4.03
CA PRO A 127 9.09 10.17 -3.26
C PRO A 127 7.69 9.62 -3.55
N PHE A 128 7.34 9.38 -4.82
CA PHE A 128 6.02 8.88 -5.20
C PHE A 128 5.69 7.50 -4.60
N ILE A 129 6.67 6.59 -4.49
CA ILE A 129 6.50 5.29 -3.82
C ILE A 129 6.30 5.49 -2.31
N THR A 130 7.03 6.45 -1.73
CA THR A 130 6.95 6.78 -0.31
C THR A 130 5.59 7.38 0.04
N ASN A 131 5.12 8.36 -0.74
CA ASN A 131 3.81 8.98 -0.57
C ASN A 131 2.68 7.95 -0.75
N TYR A 132 2.75 7.10 -1.79
CA TYR A 132 1.76 6.03 -2.00
C TYR A 132 1.69 5.05 -0.81
N ARG A 133 2.83 4.52 -0.37
CA ARG A 133 2.89 3.58 0.76
C ARG A 133 2.45 4.24 2.08
N GLY A 134 2.79 5.51 2.28
CA GLY A 134 2.31 6.30 3.42
C GLY A 134 0.79 6.44 3.39
N ALA A 135 0.21 6.84 2.26
CA ALA A 135 -1.24 7.00 2.11
C ALA A 135 -1.98 5.67 2.28
N MET A 136 -1.43 4.58 1.74
CA MET A 136 -1.92 3.21 1.95
C MET A 136 -1.92 2.84 3.45
N MET A 137 -0.90 3.21 4.20
CA MET A 137 -0.86 2.98 5.65
C MET A 137 -1.91 3.81 6.39
N VAL A 138 -2.05 5.10 6.03
CA VAL A 138 -3.03 6.02 6.64
C VAL A 138 -4.45 5.49 6.46
N ILE A 139 -4.85 5.15 5.23
CA ILE A 139 -6.19 4.62 4.97
C ILE A 139 -6.43 3.28 5.67
N THR A 140 -5.40 2.44 5.77
CA THR A 140 -5.48 1.20 6.54
C THR A 140 -5.76 1.50 8.01
N CYS A 141 -4.97 2.38 8.64
CA CYS A 141 -5.13 2.74 10.04
C CYS A 141 -6.51 3.33 10.33
N VAL A 142 -7.03 4.19 9.44
CA VAL A 142 -8.37 4.75 9.55
C VAL A 142 -9.43 3.65 9.42
N ALA A 143 -9.36 2.82 8.38
CA ALA A 143 -10.38 1.83 8.07
C ALA A 143 -10.52 0.74 9.13
N ILE A 144 -9.41 0.30 9.76
CA ILE A 144 -9.46 -0.78 10.78
C ILE A 144 -10.24 -0.39 12.04
N LEU A 145 -10.36 0.90 12.35
CA LEU A 145 -11.21 1.38 13.45
C LEU A 145 -12.56 1.89 12.93
N ALA A 146 -12.57 2.62 11.80
CA ALA A 146 -13.79 3.21 11.26
C ALA A 146 -14.87 2.16 10.97
N VAL A 147 -14.49 0.95 10.58
CA VAL A 147 -15.43 -0.16 10.33
C VAL A 147 -16.31 -0.48 11.55
N ASP A 148 -15.89 -0.20 12.77
CA ASP A 148 -16.68 -0.46 13.98
C ASP A 148 -17.75 0.61 14.25
N PHE A 149 -17.75 1.70 13.48
CA PHE A 149 -18.70 2.81 13.59
C PHE A 149 -19.70 2.81 12.45
N ARG A 150 -20.92 3.31 12.72
CA ARG A 150 -21.98 3.46 11.69
C ARG A 150 -21.65 4.45 10.59
N VAL A 151 -20.77 5.42 10.87
CA VAL A 151 -20.36 6.46 9.92
C VAL A 151 -19.54 5.90 8.76
N PHE A 152 -18.90 4.74 8.92
CA PHE A 152 -18.22 4.04 7.85
C PHE A 152 -19.23 3.17 7.08
N PRO A 153 -19.39 3.34 5.76
CA PRO A 153 -20.36 2.56 5.00
C PRO A 153 -20.01 1.07 4.94
N ARG A 154 -21.02 0.21 5.11
CA ARG A 154 -20.84 -1.25 5.12
C ARG A 154 -20.37 -1.82 3.78
N ARG A 155 -20.66 -1.12 2.68
CA ARG A 155 -20.16 -1.47 1.34
C ARG A 155 -18.62 -1.46 1.23
N PHE A 156 -17.92 -0.81 2.16
CA PHE A 156 -16.46 -0.80 2.24
C PHE A 156 -15.88 -1.83 3.19
N ALA A 157 -16.72 -2.47 4.01
CA ALA A 157 -16.30 -3.57 4.88
C ALA A 157 -15.93 -4.79 4.05
N LYS A 158 -15.08 -5.65 4.64
CA LYS A 158 -14.58 -6.86 3.99
C LYS A 158 -15.74 -7.73 3.49
N VAL A 159 -15.59 -8.23 2.26
CA VAL A 159 -16.55 -9.16 1.67
C VAL A 159 -16.29 -10.58 2.18
N GLU A 160 -17.36 -11.37 2.33
CA GLU A 160 -17.25 -12.75 2.82
C GLU A 160 -16.66 -13.71 1.79
N ASN A 161 -17.33 -13.84 0.63
CA ASN A 161 -16.97 -14.83 -0.39
C ASN A 161 -16.64 -14.19 -1.73
N TRP A 162 -17.56 -13.40 -2.29
CA TRP A 162 -17.43 -12.83 -3.64
C TRP A 162 -17.89 -11.38 -3.66
N GLY A 163 -17.07 -10.51 -4.24
CA GLY A 163 -17.33 -9.07 -4.33
C GLY A 163 -16.05 -8.25 -4.16
N THR A 164 -16.21 -6.94 -4.16
CA THR A 164 -15.10 -5.98 -4.04
C THR A 164 -15.42 -4.95 -2.98
N SER A 165 -14.48 -4.66 -2.09
CA SER A 165 -14.62 -3.57 -1.11
C SER A 165 -13.30 -2.84 -0.90
N LEU A 166 -13.37 -1.65 -0.30
CA LEU A 166 -12.17 -0.89 0.06
C LEU A 166 -11.26 -1.67 1.02
N MET A 167 -11.83 -2.38 2.01
CA MET A 167 -11.03 -3.17 2.96
C MET A 167 -10.42 -4.41 2.33
N ASP A 168 -11.00 -4.95 1.25
CA ASP A 168 -10.43 -6.10 0.55
C ASP A 168 -9.14 -5.76 -0.21
N MET A 169 -8.93 -4.49 -0.55
CA MET A 169 -7.72 -3.99 -1.18
C MET A 169 -6.51 -3.95 -0.23
N GLY A 170 -6.73 -3.76 1.08
CA GLY A 170 -5.66 -3.44 2.03
C GLY A 170 -4.53 -4.47 2.03
N VAL A 171 -4.85 -5.73 2.32
CA VAL A 171 -3.88 -6.84 2.37
C VAL A 171 -3.16 -7.01 1.02
N GLY A 172 -3.90 -7.01 -0.09
CA GLY A 172 -3.32 -7.12 -1.43
C GLY A 172 -2.32 -5.99 -1.72
N SER A 173 -2.67 -4.75 -1.36
CA SER A 173 -1.79 -3.59 -1.52
C SER A 173 -0.52 -3.66 -0.66
N PHE A 174 -0.60 -4.19 0.57
CA PHE A 174 0.60 -4.45 1.37
C PHE A 174 1.53 -5.48 0.73
N VAL A 175 0.96 -6.58 0.23
CA VAL A 175 1.72 -7.63 -0.46
C VAL A 175 2.36 -7.09 -1.74
N PHE A 176 1.61 -6.34 -2.54
CA PHE A 176 2.09 -5.74 -3.77
C PHE A 176 3.23 -4.74 -3.50
N THR A 177 3.05 -3.82 -2.55
CA THR A 177 4.09 -2.82 -2.20
C THR A 177 5.31 -3.42 -1.52
N ALA A 178 5.15 -4.53 -0.78
CA ALA A 178 6.27 -5.33 -0.29
C ALA A 178 7.06 -5.93 -1.47
N GLY A 179 6.37 -6.47 -2.48
CA GLY A 179 6.96 -6.91 -3.75
C GLY A 179 7.77 -5.81 -4.43
N VAL A 180 7.17 -4.62 -4.61
CA VAL A 180 7.81 -3.44 -5.23
C VAL A 180 9.14 -3.09 -4.56
N VAL A 181 9.23 -3.13 -3.23
CA VAL A 181 10.46 -2.78 -2.51
C VAL A 181 11.44 -3.95 -2.40
N SER A 182 10.94 -5.19 -2.38
CA SER A 182 11.78 -6.38 -2.28
C SER A 182 12.75 -6.53 -3.46
N VAL A 183 12.35 -6.12 -4.66
CA VAL A 183 13.19 -6.24 -5.87
C VAL A 183 14.45 -5.38 -5.79
N ARG A 184 14.51 -4.39 -4.87
CA ARG A 184 15.70 -3.57 -4.65
C ARG A 184 16.92 -4.40 -4.27
N SER A 185 16.76 -5.45 -3.46
CA SER A 185 17.89 -6.34 -3.12
C SER A 185 18.35 -7.13 -4.34
N ALA A 186 17.42 -7.68 -5.11
CA ALA A 186 17.70 -8.43 -6.34
C ALA A 186 18.42 -7.57 -7.40
N LEU A 187 17.97 -6.32 -7.61
CA LEU A 187 18.61 -5.38 -8.56
C LEU A 187 20.01 -4.97 -8.12
N LYS A 188 20.24 -4.82 -6.81
CA LYS A 188 21.56 -4.51 -6.25
C LYS A 188 22.53 -5.68 -6.42
N GLU A 189 22.04 -6.91 -6.31
CA GLU A 189 22.81 -8.14 -6.52
C GLU A 189 23.15 -8.39 -7.99
N GLY A 190 22.29 -7.99 -8.94
CA GLY A 190 22.53 -8.12 -10.39
C GLY A 190 23.73 -7.33 -10.92
N ALA A 191 24.28 -6.40 -10.14
CA ALA A 191 25.53 -5.69 -10.43
C ALA A 191 26.80 -6.44 -9.95
N GLY A 192 26.69 -7.67 -9.42
CA GLY A 192 27.80 -8.49 -8.93
C GLY A 192 27.56 -10.01 -8.99
N ARG A 193 28.45 -10.81 -8.37
CA ARG A 193 28.26 -12.27 -8.23
C ARG A 193 27.10 -12.55 -7.28
N ARG A 194 26.13 -13.35 -7.73
CA ARG A 194 24.97 -13.76 -6.93
C ARG A 194 25.41 -14.49 -5.66
N PRO A 195 24.88 -14.13 -4.47
CA PRO A 195 25.15 -14.87 -3.24
C PRO A 195 24.55 -16.28 -3.31
N SER A 196 25.10 -17.21 -2.53
CA SER A 196 24.58 -18.58 -2.44
C SER A 196 23.11 -18.60 -1.97
N LEU A 197 22.34 -19.61 -2.41
CA LEU A 197 20.94 -19.80 -1.99
C LEU A 197 20.78 -19.75 -0.46
N SER A 198 21.73 -20.34 0.27
CA SER A 198 21.76 -20.31 1.74
C SER A 198 21.83 -18.90 2.32
N LYS A 199 22.69 -18.03 1.78
CA LYS A 199 22.81 -16.63 2.25
C LYS A 199 21.55 -15.82 1.97
N ARG A 200 20.90 -16.08 0.83
CA ARG A 200 19.65 -15.40 0.42
C ARG A 200 18.48 -15.82 1.28
N LEU A 201 18.37 -17.12 1.56
CA LEU A 201 17.35 -17.65 2.44
C LEU A 201 17.54 -17.13 3.87
N VAL A 202 18.76 -17.19 4.42
CA VAL A 202 19.05 -16.64 5.76
C VAL A 202 18.73 -15.15 5.84
N THR A 203 19.08 -14.36 4.82
CA THR A 203 18.78 -12.93 4.78
C THR A 203 17.27 -12.68 4.72
N SER A 204 16.55 -13.39 3.85
CA SER A 204 15.10 -13.25 3.68
C SER A 204 14.34 -13.69 4.94
N THR A 205 14.74 -14.81 5.53
CA THR A 205 14.17 -15.32 6.79
C THR A 205 14.44 -14.36 7.93
N ARG A 206 15.65 -13.78 8.04
CA ARG A 206 15.97 -12.78 9.07
C ARG A 206 15.06 -11.56 9.00
N HIS A 207 14.76 -11.07 7.79
CA HIS A 207 13.81 -9.96 7.58
C HIS A 207 12.35 -10.35 7.82
N SER A 208 12.05 -11.65 7.88
CA SER A 208 10.70 -12.17 8.13
C SER A 208 10.46 -12.47 9.62
N ILE A 209 11.52 -12.59 10.44
CA ILE A 209 11.42 -12.87 11.88
C ILE A 209 10.46 -11.91 12.59
N PRO A 210 10.54 -10.59 12.41
CA PRO A 210 9.68 -9.70 13.19
C PRO A 210 8.21 -9.79 12.81
N LEU A 211 7.92 -10.08 11.54
CA LEU A 211 6.56 -10.42 11.10
C LEU A 211 6.08 -11.76 11.68
N LEU A 212 6.95 -12.78 11.78
CA LEU A 212 6.61 -14.05 12.43
C LEU A 212 6.32 -13.88 13.92
N VAL A 213 7.19 -13.17 14.64
CA VAL A 213 6.98 -12.85 16.06
C VAL A 213 5.65 -12.14 16.24
N LEU A 214 5.35 -11.20 15.34
CA LEU A 214 4.11 -10.46 15.41
C LEU A 214 2.86 -11.29 15.07
N GLY A 215 2.97 -12.18 14.09
CA GLY A 215 1.94 -13.18 13.79
C GLY A 215 1.66 -14.07 15.01
N THR A 216 2.69 -14.47 15.73
CA THR A 216 2.57 -15.26 16.96
C THR A 216 1.93 -14.46 18.10
N VAL A 217 2.38 -13.23 18.34
CA VAL A 217 1.77 -12.34 19.35
C VAL A 217 0.30 -12.12 19.06
N ARG A 218 -0.07 -11.82 17.80
CA ARG A 218 -1.47 -11.68 17.41
C ARG A 218 -2.27 -12.95 17.70
N LEU A 219 -1.74 -14.13 17.34
CA LEU A 219 -2.42 -15.40 17.59
C LEU A 219 -2.65 -15.62 19.09
N ILE A 220 -1.64 -15.38 19.92
CA ILE A 220 -1.74 -15.55 21.38
C ILE A 220 -2.73 -14.54 21.95
N SER A 221 -2.65 -13.27 21.57
CA SER A 221 -3.54 -12.21 22.09
C SER A 221 -4.99 -12.45 21.72
N VAL A 222 -5.29 -12.86 20.48
CA VAL A 222 -6.67 -13.08 20.04
C VAL A 222 -7.26 -14.31 20.74
N LYS A 223 -6.49 -15.39 20.88
CA LYS A 223 -6.92 -16.59 21.61
C LYS A 223 -7.00 -16.39 23.12
N GLY A 224 -6.18 -15.51 23.70
CA GLY A 224 -6.17 -15.23 25.14
C GLY A 224 -7.24 -14.22 25.58
N LEU A 225 -7.80 -13.44 24.66
CA LEU A 225 -8.79 -12.38 24.94
C LEU A 225 -10.23 -12.74 24.48
N ASP A 226 -10.48 -13.96 24.00
CA ASP A 226 -11.79 -14.42 23.48
C ASP A 226 -12.44 -13.44 22.48
N TYR A 227 -11.61 -12.75 21.69
CA TYR A 227 -12.08 -11.83 20.66
C TYR A 227 -12.73 -12.63 19.53
N ALA A 228 -13.79 -12.08 18.91
CA ALA A 228 -14.50 -12.76 17.83
C ALA A 228 -13.57 -12.98 16.61
N GLU A 229 -13.11 -14.22 16.41
CA GLU A 229 -12.26 -14.59 15.28
C GLU A 229 -13.10 -14.82 14.02
N HIS A 230 -12.83 -14.06 12.96
CA HIS A 230 -13.31 -14.39 11.62
C HIS A 230 -12.42 -15.51 11.05
N VAL A 231 -12.66 -16.74 11.49
CA VAL A 231 -11.90 -17.95 11.07
C VAL A 231 -11.94 -18.14 9.54
N SER A 232 -12.94 -17.57 8.87
CA SER A 232 -13.08 -17.56 7.41
C SER A 232 -12.03 -16.73 6.68
N GLU A 233 -11.29 -15.82 7.33
CA GLU A 233 -10.29 -14.99 6.65
C GLU A 233 -8.99 -15.74 6.34
N TYR A 234 -8.42 -16.42 7.32
CA TYR A 234 -7.11 -17.11 7.18
C TYR A 234 -7.11 -18.51 7.78
N GLY A 235 -8.04 -18.82 8.68
CA GLY A 235 -8.08 -20.04 9.45
C GLY A 235 -7.91 -19.79 10.95
N ILE A 236 -7.70 -20.87 11.70
CA ILE A 236 -7.63 -20.85 13.17
C ILE A 236 -6.26 -20.37 13.68
N HIS A 237 -5.19 -20.73 12.99
CA HIS A 237 -3.81 -20.43 13.41
C HIS A 237 -3.08 -19.54 12.40
N TRP A 238 -3.55 -19.46 11.16
CA TRP A 238 -2.93 -18.61 10.16
C TRP A 238 -3.44 -17.17 10.27
N ASN A 239 -2.56 -16.22 9.97
CA ASN A 239 -2.95 -14.81 9.89
C ASN A 239 -2.12 -14.09 8.82
N PHE A 240 -2.53 -12.86 8.51
CA PHE A 240 -1.91 -12.02 7.51
C PHE A 240 -0.39 -11.82 7.70
N PHE A 241 0.10 -11.72 8.94
CA PHE A 241 1.52 -11.53 9.18
C PHE A 241 2.34 -12.76 8.79
N PHE A 242 1.79 -13.97 9.00
CA PHE A 242 2.40 -15.21 8.51
C PHE A 242 2.46 -15.23 6.98
N THR A 243 1.37 -14.86 6.29
CA THR A 243 1.40 -14.73 4.82
C THR A 243 2.52 -13.78 4.36
N LEU A 244 2.63 -12.59 4.94
CA LEU A 244 3.70 -11.65 4.59
C LEU A 244 5.10 -12.18 4.92
N ALA A 245 5.26 -12.86 6.05
CA ALA A 245 6.54 -13.39 6.49
C ALA A 245 7.05 -14.53 5.60
N PHE A 246 6.16 -15.38 5.09
CA PHE A 246 6.58 -16.52 4.26
C PHE A 246 6.84 -16.16 2.80
N LEU A 247 6.31 -15.03 2.30
CA LEU A 247 6.48 -14.61 0.91
C LEU A 247 7.94 -14.42 0.48
N PRO A 248 8.79 -13.60 1.14
CA PRO A 248 10.17 -13.40 0.71
C PRO A 248 11.03 -14.67 0.76
N PRO A 249 10.99 -15.50 1.83
CA PRO A 249 11.70 -16.79 1.85
C PRO A 249 11.23 -17.74 0.75
N PHE A 250 9.93 -17.79 0.46
CA PHE A 250 9.39 -18.64 -0.58
C PHE A 250 9.91 -18.22 -1.97
N VAL A 251 9.92 -16.91 -2.26
CA VAL A 251 10.51 -16.41 -3.50
C VAL A 251 11.99 -16.74 -3.59
N ALA A 252 12.75 -16.57 -2.51
CA ALA A 252 14.18 -16.92 -2.48
C ALA A 252 14.45 -18.41 -2.71
N LEU A 253 13.56 -19.28 -2.20
CA LEU A 253 13.65 -20.73 -2.36
C LEU A 253 13.38 -21.18 -3.80
N PHE A 254 12.32 -20.66 -4.42
CA PHE A 254 11.90 -21.03 -5.77
C PHE A 254 12.53 -20.16 -6.86
N GLN A 255 13.48 -19.31 -6.50
CA GLN A 255 14.06 -18.36 -7.45
C GLN A 255 14.75 -19.05 -8.64
N SER A 256 15.37 -20.21 -8.46
CA SER A 256 15.98 -20.96 -9.57
C SER A 256 14.96 -21.38 -10.62
N VAL A 257 13.73 -21.70 -10.20
CA VAL A 257 12.61 -22.03 -11.10
C VAL A 257 12.07 -20.76 -11.74
N PHE A 258 11.99 -19.68 -10.96
CA PHE A 258 11.49 -18.39 -11.44
C PHE A 258 12.43 -17.72 -12.45
N ASP A 259 13.74 -17.92 -12.33
CA ASP A 259 14.75 -17.42 -13.26
C ASP A 259 14.63 -18.05 -14.67
N LEU A 260 13.86 -19.13 -14.83
CA LEU A 260 13.52 -19.68 -16.16
C LEU A 260 12.65 -18.71 -16.97
N VAL A 261 11.88 -17.86 -16.28
CA VAL A 261 11.02 -16.85 -16.90
C VAL A 261 11.65 -15.48 -16.70
N PRO A 262 12.05 -14.77 -17.77
CA PRO A 262 12.79 -13.51 -17.65
C PRO A 262 11.96 -12.33 -17.11
N SER A 263 10.64 -12.48 -16.97
CA SER A 263 9.72 -11.42 -16.58
C SER A 263 8.85 -11.81 -15.39
N TYR A 264 8.97 -11.06 -14.29
CA TYR A 264 8.12 -11.22 -13.10
C TYR A 264 6.63 -11.04 -13.41
N ALA A 265 6.27 -10.19 -14.38
CA ALA A 265 4.86 -10.03 -14.81
C ALA A 265 4.32 -11.34 -15.42
N VAL A 266 5.05 -11.93 -16.36
CA VAL A 266 4.65 -13.19 -17.01
C VAL A 266 4.55 -14.30 -15.99
N LEU A 267 5.54 -14.39 -15.10
CA LEU A 267 5.55 -15.38 -14.02
C LEU A 267 4.33 -15.22 -13.08
N SER A 268 3.99 -13.99 -12.70
CA SER A 268 2.82 -13.73 -11.86
C SER A 268 1.50 -14.12 -12.53
N CYS A 269 1.34 -13.81 -13.82
CA CYS A 269 0.17 -14.22 -14.60
C CYS A 269 0.09 -15.74 -14.76
N LEU A 270 1.23 -16.41 -15.04
CA LEU A 270 1.28 -17.86 -15.17
C LEU A 270 0.87 -18.54 -13.86
N LEU A 271 1.43 -18.08 -12.73
CA LEU A 271 1.10 -18.63 -11.42
C LEU A 271 -0.38 -18.44 -11.08
N ALA A 272 -0.92 -17.24 -11.32
CA ALA A 272 -2.34 -16.96 -11.08
C ALA A 272 -3.27 -17.76 -12.01
N ALA A 273 -2.89 -17.94 -13.28
CA ALA A 273 -3.67 -18.74 -14.24
C ALA A 273 -3.67 -20.23 -13.87
N VAL A 274 -2.51 -20.79 -13.49
CA VAL A 274 -2.42 -22.19 -13.02
C VAL A 274 -3.23 -22.38 -11.74
N TYR A 275 -3.21 -21.41 -10.83
CA TYR A 275 -4.02 -21.44 -9.62
C TYR A 275 -5.52 -21.39 -9.92
N GLU A 276 -5.96 -20.54 -10.84
CA GLU A 276 -7.37 -20.47 -11.25
C GLU A 276 -7.82 -21.79 -11.90
N ILE A 277 -7.01 -22.35 -12.80
CA ILE A 277 -7.30 -23.66 -13.41
C ILE A 277 -7.42 -24.73 -12.32
N ALA A 278 -6.53 -24.73 -11.32
CA ALA A 278 -6.62 -25.65 -10.20
C ALA A 278 -7.89 -25.44 -9.36
N LEU A 279 -8.33 -24.19 -9.15
CA LEU A 279 -9.56 -23.89 -8.43
C LEU A 279 -10.81 -24.39 -9.16
N ASP A 280 -10.84 -24.26 -10.49
CA ASP A 280 -11.99 -24.62 -11.33
C ASP A 280 -12.04 -26.11 -11.69
N TRP A 281 -10.89 -26.72 -12.02
CA TRP A 281 -10.83 -28.11 -12.51
C TRP A 281 -10.73 -29.14 -11.39
N THR A 282 -10.41 -28.72 -10.16
CA THR A 282 -10.33 -29.61 -9.01
C THR A 282 -11.35 -29.24 -7.94
N SER A 283 -11.49 -30.07 -6.90
CA SER A 283 -12.33 -29.76 -5.74
C SER A 283 -11.71 -28.73 -4.79
N LEU A 284 -10.63 -28.04 -5.18
CA LEU A 284 -9.91 -27.11 -4.31
C LEU A 284 -10.78 -25.91 -3.90
N GLY A 285 -11.55 -25.32 -4.82
CA GLY A 285 -12.43 -24.19 -4.50
C GLY A 285 -13.49 -24.54 -3.44
N SER A 286 -14.18 -25.68 -3.61
CA SER A 286 -15.16 -26.17 -2.63
C SER A 286 -14.50 -26.61 -1.32
N TYR A 287 -13.28 -27.16 -1.38
CA TYR A 287 -12.49 -27.50 -0.21
C TYR A 287 -12.14 -26.26 0.62
N ILE A 288 -11.77 -25.13 0.02
CA ILE A 288 -11.44 -23.92 0.76
C ILE A 288 -12.68 -23.26 1.37
N LEU A 289 -13.81 -23.27 0.66
CA LEU A 289 -15.01 -22.56 1.11
C LEU A 289 -15.83 -23.34 2.15
N VAL A 290 -16.03 -24.66 1.96
CA VAL A 290 -17.09 -25.41 2.65
C VAL A 290 -16.61 -26.62 3.46
N ALA A 291 -15.45 -27.23 3.13
CA ALA A 291 -15.03 -28.47 3.80
C ALA A 291 -14.94 -28.40 5.35
N PRO A 292 -15.04 -29.53 6.07
CA PRO A 292 -14.90 -29.55 7.52
C PRO A 292 -13.45 -29.34 7.98
N ARG A 293 -13.27 -28.69 9.14
CA ARG A 293 -11.95 -28.39 9.74
C ARG A 293 -11.42 -29.57 10.58
N THR A 294 -11.12 -30.70 9.95
CA THR A 294 -10.69 -31.93 10.64
C THR A 294 -9.22 -31.95 11.06
N ASN A 295 -8.32 -31.49 10.19
CA ASN A 295 -6.87 -31.54 10.38
C ASN A 295 -6.25 -30.13 10.42
N ILE A 296 -5.00 -29.99 10.88
CA ILE A 296 -4.27 -28.69 10.96
C ILE A 296 -4.25 -27.96 9.59
N LEU A 297 -4.13 -28.70 8.49
CA LEU A 297 -4.21 -28.13 7.14
C LEU A 297 -5.62 -27.57 6.87
N SER A 298 -6.68 -28.36 7.12
CA SER A 298 -8.07 -27.92 6.95
C SER A 298 -8.44 -26.75 7.88
N GLN A 299 -7.81 -26.64 9.05
CA GLN A 299 -7.99 -25.53 9.98
C GLN A 299 -7.42 -24.20 9.44
N ASN A 300 -6.46 -24.24 8.51
CA ASN A 300 -5.73 -23.09 7.97
C ASN A 300 -5.80 -22.98 6.44
N ARG A 301 -6.72 -23.73 5.83
CA ARG A 301 -6.86 -23.86 4.37
C ARG A 301 -6.99 -22.51 3.67
N GLU A 302 -7.74 -21.56 4.24
CA GLU A 302 -7.94 -20.26 3.63
C GLU A 302 -6.61 -19.53 3.47
N GLY A 303 -5.81 -19.44 4.54
CA GLY A 303 -4.50 -18.79 4.51
C GLY A 303 -3.45 -19.53 3.69
N ILE A 304 -3.44 -20.87 3.73
CA ILE A 304 -2.44 -21.69 3.03
C ILE A 304 -2.67 -21.68 1.52
N PHE A 305 -3.90 -21.85 1.04
CA PHE A 305 -4.16 -21.91 -0.39
C PHE A 305 -4.22 -20.51 -1.03
N SER A 306 -4.72 -19.50 -0.31
CA SER A 306 -4.64 -18.10 -0.79
C SER A 306 -3.20 -17.57 -0.88
N PHE A 307 -2.23 -18.23 -0.23
CA PHE A 307 -0.81 -17.88 -0.32
C PHE A 307 -0.31 -17.89 -1.78
N ILE A 308 -0.83 -18.78 -2.64
CA ILE A 308 -0.46 -18.85 -4.06
C ILE A 308 -0.88 -17.58 -4.79
N GLY A 309 -2.12 -17.11 -4.56
CA GLY A 309 -2.61 -15.84 -5.09
C GLY A 309 -1.82 -14.64 -4.57
N TYR A 310 -1.49 -14.62 -3.27
CA TYR A 310 -0.64 -13.57 -2.69
C TYR A 310 0.79 -13.60 -3.24
N LEU A 311 1.33 -14.78 -3.54
CA LEU A 311 2.63 -14.91 -4.20
C LEU A 311 2.61 -14.30 -5.60
N ALA A 312 1.54 -14.52 -6.38
CA ALA A 312 1.36 -13.86 -7.67
C ALA A 312 1.31 -12.33 -7.51
N ILE A 313 0.55 -11.80 -6.54
CA ILE A 313 0.47 -10.36 -6.24
C ILE A 313 1.87 -9.80 -5.89
N PHE A 314 2.64 -10.52 -5.09
CA PHE A 314 3.99 -10.12 -4.70
C PHE A 314 4.93 -10.04 -5.91
N LEU A 315 4.88 -11.03 -6.82
CA LEU A 315 5.66 -11.05 -8.06
C LEU A 315 5.24 -9.93 -9.03
N ALA A 316 3.94 -9.62 -9.15
CA ALA A 316 3.48 -8.46 -9.91
C ALA A 316 4.01 -7.14 -9.33
N GLY A 317 4.07 -7.04 -7.99
CA GLY A 317 4.75 -5.95 -7.30
C GLY A 317 6.23 -5.85 -7.67
N GLN A 318 6.96 -6.97 -7.68
CA GLN A 318 8.36 -7.00 -8.12
C GLN A 318 8.55 -6.55 -9.57
N SER A 319 7.60 -6.90 -10.46
CA SER A 319 7.59 -6.41 -11.84
C SER A 319 7.46 -4.89 -11.91
N LEU A 320 6.52 -4.29 -11.14
CA LEU A 320 6.41 -2.84 -11.10
C LEU A 320 7.67 -2.20 -10.49
N GLY A 321 8.24 -2.79 -9.45
CA GLY A 321 9.47 -2.31 -8.81
C GLY A 321 10.71 -2.37 -9.70
N SER A 322 10.83 -3.39 -10.57
CA SER A 322 11.94 -3.50 -11.52
C SER A 322 11.89 -2.40 -12.58
N ILE A 323 10.69 -1.91 -12.87
CA ILE A 323 10.45 -0.75 -13.73
C ILE A 323 10.70 0.55 -12.92
N ALA A 324 10.14 0.67 -11.70
CA ALA A 324 10.05 1.91 -10.90
C ALA A 324 11.33 2.36 -10.18
N LEU A 325 12.12 1.41 -9.67
CA LEU A 325 13.25 1.71 -8.76
C LEU A 325 14.54 2.16 -9.44
N PRO A 326 14.95 1.62 -10.60
CA PRO A 326 16.18 2.03 -11.26
C PRO A 326 16.27 3.54 -11.51
N ARG A 327 17.49 4.08 -11.45
CA ARG A 327 17.77 5.45 -11.89
C ARG A 327 17.48 5.57 -13.39
N GLN A 328 16.78 6.63 -13.79
CA GLN A 328 16.46 6.87 -15.19
C GLN A 328 17.69 7.41 -15.92
N VAL A 329 17.83 6.99 -17.18
CA VAL A 329 18.78 7.58 -18.12
C VAL A 329 18.03 8.71 -18.85
N PRO A 330 18.57 9.94 -18.90
CA PRO A 330 17.96 11.04 -19.65
C PRO A 330 17.72 10.65 -21.11
N LEU A 331 16.52 10.89 -21.62
CA LEU A 331 16.21 10.70 -23.03
C LEU A 331 16.83 11.83 -23.88
N PRO A 332 17.28 11.55 -25.12
CA PRO A 332 17.66 12.58 -26.07
C PRO A 332 16.51 13.57 -26.30
N LYS A 333 16.82 14.85 -26.50
CA LYS A 333 15.83 15.93 -26.64
C LYS A 333 14.92 15.77 -27.86
N ASP A 334 15.35 15.01 -28.87
CA ASP A 334 14.62 14.78 -30.14
C ASP A 334 13.86 13.44 -30.15
N ALA A 335 13.59 12.85 -28.98
CA ALA A 335 12.89 11.57 -28.91
C ALA A 335 11.43 11.68 -29.37
N SER A 336 10.98 10.72 -30.19
CA SER A 336 9.58 10.64 -30.62
C SER A 336 8.63 10.49 -29.42
N PRO A 337 7.35 10.90 -29.52
CA PRO A 337 6.37 10.68 -28.45
C PRO A 337 6.18 9.19 -28.11
N VAL A 338 6.38 8.29 -29.07
CA VAL A 338 6.35 6.84 -28.85
C VAL A 338 7.57 6.38 -28.06
N ASP A 339 8.76 6.93 -28.35
CA ASP A 339 9.97 6.69 -27.56
C ASP A 339 9.83 7.24 -26.15
N PHE A 340 9.22 8.41 -25.98
CA PHE A 340 8.90 8.97 -24.68
C PHE A 340 8.02 8.00 -23.89
N LEU A 341 6.92 7.50 -24.47
CA LEU A 341 6.03 6.58 -23.77
C LEU A 341 6.70 5.23 -23.45
N ARG A 342 7.53 4.68 -24.35
CA ARG A 342 8.16 3.36 -24.16
C ARG A 342 9.41 3.38 -23.29
N LYS A 343 10.13 4.50 -23.24
CA LYS A 343 11.43 4.62 -22.56
C LYS A 343 11.36 5.43 -21.27
N THR A 344 10.37 6.30 -21.09
CA THR A 344 10.18 6.98 -19.80
C THR A 344 9.63 6.03 -18.75
N MET A 345 9.96 6.34 -17.50
CA MET A 345 9.39 5.68 -16.34
C MET A 345 7.87 5.79 -16.31
N LEU A 346 7.36 7.01 -16.41
CA LEU A 346 5.93 7.28 -16.34
C LEU A 346 5.17 6.53 -17.44
N GLY A 347 5.69 6.54 -18.67
CA GLY A 347 5.06 5.83 -19.78
C GLY A 347 5.05 4.31 -19.61
N ARG A 348 6.15 3.72 -19.10
CA ARG A 348 6.19 2.28 -18.79
C ARG A 348 5.22 1.91 -17.66
N LEU A 349 5.11 2.73 -16.61
CA LEU A 349 4.14 2.51 -15.52
C LEU A 349 2.70 2.66 -16.01
N ALA A 350 2.44 3.62 -16.89
CA ALA A 350 1.13 3.80 -17.52
C ALA A 350 0.75 2.59 -18.38
N ILE A 351 1.65 2.11 -19.23
CA ILE A 351 1.44 0.89 -20.04
C ILE A 351 1.17 -0.31 -19.12
N ALA A 352 1.99 -0.52 -18.09
CA ALA A 352 1.79 -1.62 -17.15
C ALA A 352 0.42 -1.54 -16.46
N SER A 353 0.02 -0.34 -16.00
CA SER A 353 -1.28 -0.11 -15.38
C SER A 353 -2.45 -0.38 -16.33
N LEU A 354 -2.33 0.03 -17.59
CA LEU A 354 -3.33 -0.24 -18.62
C LEU A 354 -3.45 -1.74 -18.91
N ILE A 355 -2.32 -2.46 -19.02
CA ILE A 355 -2.31 -3.91 -19.23
C ILE A 355 -3.00 -4.63 -18.06
N TRP A 356 -2.63 -4.33 -16.81
CA TRP A 356 -3.28 -4.94 -15.65
C TRP A 356 -4.78 -4.66 -15.61
N THR A 357 -5.18 -3.44 -15.95
CA THR A 357 -6.59 -3.04 -15.98
C THR A 357 -7.36 -3.75 -17.09
N ALA A 358 -6.78 -3.87 -18.29
CA ALA A 358 -7.38 -4.61 -19.40
C ALA A 358 -7.54 -6.09 -19.06
N LEU A 359 -6.52 -6.72 -18.47
CA LEU A 359 -6.58 -8.10 -18.01
C LEU A 359 -7.65 -8.29 -16.93
N PHE A 360 -7.74 -7.37 -15.96
CA PHE A 360 -8.77 -7.40 -14.93
C PHE A 360 -10.17 -7.37 -15.54
N TYR A 361 -10.47 -6.37 -16.37
CA TYR A 361 -11.78 -6.28 -17.02
C TYR A 361 -12.07 -7.47 -17.93
N PHE A 362 -11.06 -8.00 -18.62
CA PHE A 362 -11.22 -9.25 -19.38
C PHE A 362 -11.59 -10.43 -18.47
N SER A 363 -10.96 -10.57 -17.31
CA SER A 363 -11.27 -11.66 -16.37
C SER A 363 -12.69 -11.61 -15.81
N THR A 364 -13.23 -10.40 -15.57
CA THR A 364 -14.57 -10.20 -14.99
C THR A 364 -15.67 -9.98 -16.03
N SER A 365 -15.31 -9.69 -17.29
CA SER A 365 -16.28 -9.40 -18.35
C SER A 365 -17.09 -10.64 -18.71
N TYR A 366 -18.35 -10.41 -19.12
CA TYR A 366 -19.25 -11.44 -19.62
C TYR A 366 -18.67 -12.18 -20.84
N TYR A 367 -17.98 -11.45 -21.73
CA TYR A 367 -17.35 -12.02 -22.93
C TYR A 367 -15.96 -12.62 -22.67
N GLY A 368 -15.43 -12.49 -21.45
CA GLY A 368 -14.15 -13.04 -21.05
C GLY A 368 -14.32 -14.30 -20.22
N LEU A 369 -13.67 -14.34 -19.04
CA LEU A 369 -13.70 -15.52 -18.17
C LEU A 369 -14.92 -15.59 -17.23
N ARG A 370 -15.70 -14.49 -17.12
CA ARG A 370 -16.88 -14.38 -16.25
C ARG A 370 -16.61 -14.80 -14.79
N LEU A 371 -15.41 -14.51 -14.29
CA LEU A 371 -15.02 -14.83 -12.93
C LEU A 371 -15.41 -13.71 -11.97
N SER A 372 -15.80 -14.09 -10.76
CA SER A 372 -16.08 -13.13 -9.68
C SER A 372 -14.82 -12.88 -8.86
N VAL A 373 -14.70 -11.71 -8.23
CA VAL A 373 -13.54 -11.41 -7.37
C VAL A 373 -13.72 -12.05 -6.00
N SER A 374 -12.72 -12.79 -5.52
CA SER A 374 -12.67 -13.29 -4.14
C SER A 374 -11.32 -13.06 -3.49
N ARG A 375 -11.31 -12.21 -2.46
CA ARG A 375 -10.16 -12.05 -1.56
C ARG A 375 -9.85 -13.32 -0.78
N ARG A 376 -10.87 -14.04 -0.32
CA ARG A 376 -10.74 -15.17 0.62
C ARG A 376 -9.89 -16.30 0.05
N ILE A 377 -10.06 -16.60 -1.24
CA ILE A 377 -9.24 -17.58 -1.96
C ILE A 377 -8.08 -16.93 -2.74
N ALA A 378 -8.05 -15.59 -2.84
CA ALA A 378 -7.08 -14.82 -3.63
C ALA A 378 -7.00 -15.30 -5.11
N ASN A 379 -8.16 -15.38 -5.77
CA ASN A 379 -8.27 -15.88 -7.14
C ASN A 379 -7.72 -14.92 -8.21
N LEU A 380 -7.73 -15.34 -9.48
CA LEU A 380 -7.17 -14.59 -10.60
C LEU A 380 -7.73 -13.15 -10.73
N PRO A 381 -9.06 -12.92 -10.73
CA PRO A 381 -9.63 -11.56 -10.71
C PRO A 381 -9.17 -10.71 -9.53
N TYR A 382 -9.03 -11.28 -8.33
CA TYR A 382 -8.52 -10.54 -7.17
C TYR A 382 -7.06 -10.11 -7.38
N PHE A 383 -6.21 -11.02 -7.86
CA PHE A 383 -4.82 -10.72 -8.21
C PHE A 383 -4.73 -9.59 -9.26
N LEU A 384 -5.52 -9.68 -10.33
CA LEU A 384 -5.53 -8.68 -11.40
C LEU A 384 -6.05 -7.33 -10.92
N TRP A 385 -7.09 -7.33 -10.08
CA TRP A 385 -7.66 -6.12 -9.48
C TRP A 385 -6.64 -5.41 -8.59
N VAL A 386 -5.99 -6.17 -7.69
CA VAL A 386 -4.94 -5.63 -6.81
C VAL A 386 -3.80 -5.05 -7.64
N SER A 387 -3.32 -5.78 -8.65
CA SER A 387 -2.24 -5.32 -9.52
C SER A 387 -2.61 -4.06 -10.31
N SER A 388 -3.83 -4.00 -10.85
CA SER A 388 -4.37 -2.83 -11.56
C SER A 388 -4.45 -1.60 -10.65
N PHE A 389 -5.13 -1.72 -9.50
CA PHE A 389 -5.34 -0.62 -8.56
C PHE A 389 -4.02 -0.03 -8.06
N ASN A 390 -3.09 -0.89 -7.61
CA ASN A 390 -1.81 -0.42 -7.06
C ASN A 390 -0.95 0.23 -8.14
N SER A 391 -0.88 -0.38 -9.34
CA SER A 391 -0.10 0.17 -10.46
C SER A 391 -0.65 1.53 -10.89
N TYR A 392 -1.98 1.65 -11.00
CA TYR A 392 -2.65 2.90 -11.36
C TYR A 392 -2.38 4.02 -10.35
N GLN A 393 -2.54 3.74 -9.05
CA GLN A 393 -2.30 4.71 -7.98
C GLN A 393 -0.82 5.16 -7.92
N ILE A 394 0.12 4.23 -8.07
CA ILE A 394 1.55 4.54 -8.13
C ILE A 394 1.86 5.38 -9.39
N THR A 395 1.23 5.08 -10.52
CA THR A 395 1.38 5.84 -11.77
C THR A 395 0.89 7.28 -11.61
N ILE A 396 -0.26 7.50 -10.94
CA ILE A 396 -0.74 8.85 -10.64
C ILE A 396 0.26 9.59 -9.75
N CYS A 397 0.74 8.96 -8.68
CA CYS A 397 1.74 9.58 -7.81
C CYS A 397 3.03 9.94 -8.57
N CYS A 398 3.47 9.07 -9.50
CA CYS A 398 4.62 9.33 -10.37
C CYS A 398 4.35 10.48 -11.35
N ALA A 399 3.13 10.58 -11.90
CA ALA A 399 2.72 11.67 -12.77
C ALA A 399 2.76 13.01 -12.03
N ILE A 400 2.19 13.06 -10.81
CA ILE A 400 2.20 14.24 -9.93
C ILE A 400 3.64 14.70 -9.67
N GLU A 401 4.52 13.77 -9.29
CA GLU A 401 5.93 14.07 -9.02
C GLU A 401 6.66 14.60 -10.27
N THR A 402 6.45 13.96 -11.42
CA THR A 402 7.09 14.36 -12.69
C THR A 402 6.64 15.76 -13.13
N LEU A 403 5.37 16.11 -12.88
CA LEU A 403 4.79 17.41 -13.23
C LEU A 403 5.25 18.54 -12.30
N LEU A 404 5.29 18.28 -10.99
CA LEU A 404 5.49 19.33 -9.97
C LEU A 404 6.93 19.45 -9.48
N PHE A 405 7.73 18.39 -9.63
CA PHE A 405 9.12 18.35 -9.18
C PHE A 405 10.07 17.84 -10.29
N PRO A 406 10.11 18.49 -11.48
CA PRO A 406 10.95 18.03 -12.59
C PRO A 406 12.45 18.03 -12.28
N ASP A 407 12.88 18.84 -11.32
CA ASP A 407 14.28 18.94 -10.88
C ASP A 407 14.81 17.68 -10.19
N LEU A 408 13.93 16.77 -9.73
CA LEU A 408 14.30 15.46 -9.18
C LEU A 408 14.97 14.55 -10.21
N TYR A 409 14.58 14.69 -11.48
CA TYR A 409 15.01 13.80 -12.56
C TYR A 409 16.20 14.39 -13.36
N LYS A 410 16.61 15.62 -13.06
CA LYS A 410 17.81 16.24 -13.60
C LYS A 410 19.05 15.67 -12.90
N THR A 411 20.20 15.68 -13.58
CA THR A 411 21.46 15.16 -13.03
C THR A 411 21.77 15.80 -11.67
N PRO A 412 21.78 15.04 -10.57
CA PRO A 412 22.03 15.59 -9.24
C PRO A 412 23.50 15.98 -9.11
N SER A 413 23.77 17.12 -8.47
CA SER A 413 25.14 17.59 -8.25
C SER A 413 25.86 16.82 -7.14
N SER A 414 25.12 16.24 -6.19
CA SER A 414 25.65 15.40 -5.11
C SER A 414 24.57 14.46 -4.53
N ALA A 415 24.99 13.42 -3.79
CA ALA A 415 24.07 12.54 -3.07
C ALA A 415 23.29 13.26 -1.94
N VAL A 416 23.85 14.34 -1.40
CA VAL A 416 23.17 15.18 -0.38
C VAL A 416 22.07 16.01 -1.02
N ASP A 417 22.35 16.62 -2.18
CA ASP A 417 21.37 17.36 -2.98
C ASP A 417 20.18 16.48 -3.39
N GLU A 418 20.43 15.25 -3.81
CA GLU A 418 19.37 14.29 -4.16
C GLU A 418 18.47 13.94 -2.97
N LYS A 419 19.06 13.65 -1.81
CA LYS A 419 18.30 13.36 -0.58
C LYS A 419 17.45 14.55 -0.15
N GLN A 420 17.98 15.76 -0.24
CA GLN A 420 17.26 16.98 0.10
C GLN A 420 16.06 17.20 -0.83
N LYS A 421 16.27 17.11 -2.15
CA LYS A 421 15.19 17.22 -3.14
C LYS A 421 14.11 16.15 -2.94
N THR A 422 14.53 14.91 -2.63
CA THR A 422 13.59 13.81 -2.32
C THR A 422 12.76 14.14 -1.10
N ARG A 423 13.36 14.71 -0.04
CA ARG A 423 12.63 15.13 1.16
C ARG A 423 11.66 16.27 0.88
N GLU A 424 12.05 17.25 0.06
CA GLU A 424 11.18 18.37 -0.33
C GLU A 424 9.96 17.94 -1.16
N ALA A 425 10.08 16.84 -1.92
CA ALA A 425 9.00 16.25 -2.70
C ALA A 425 8.18 15.17 -1.95
N THR A 426 8.46 14.94 -0.66
CA THR A 426 7.75 13.94 0.15
C THR A 426 7.04 14.61 1.32
N SER A 427 5.76 14.31 1.54
CA SER A 427 5.06 14.74 2.75
C SER A 427 5.75 14.19 3.98
N THR A 428 5.91 15.02 5.02
CA THR A 428 6.58 14.58 6.26
C THR A 428 5.70 13.58 7.01
N VAL A 429 4.38 13.81 7.03
CA VAL A 429 3.42 12.86 7.61
C VAL A 429 3.47 11.53 6.84
N LEU A 430 3.34 11.53 5.51
CA LEU A 430 3.37 10.29 4.73
C LEU A 430 4.72 9.56 4.83
N HIS A 431 5.83 10.31 4.86
CA HIS A 431 7.14 9.74 5.11
C HIS A 431 7.21 9.04 6.47
N ALA A 432 6.71 9.68 7.52
CA ALA A 432 6.70 9.13 8.88
C ALA A 432 5.87 7.83 8.95
N PHE A 433 4.69 7.82 8.35
CA PHE A 433 3.84 6.61 8.22
C PHE A 433 4.54 5.49 7.44
N ASN A 434 5.27 5.81 6.36
CA ASN A 434 5.98 4.80 5.59
C ASN A 434 7.25 4.27 6.30
N ARG A 435 8.00 5.14 6.99
CA ARG A 435 9.31 4.82 7.59
C ARG A 435 9.22 3.72 8.64
N ASN A 436 8.23 3.79 9.52
CA ASN A 436 7.99 2.81 10.59
C ASN A 436 6.62 2.14 10.44
N GLY A 437 6.22 1.83 9.21
CA GLY A 437 4.85 1.40 8.89
C GLY A 437 4.33 0.24 9.73
N LEU A 438 5.15 -0.79 10.00
CA LEU A 438 4.72 -1.92 10.83
C LEU A 438 4.43 -1.49 12.29
N ALA A 439 5.29 -0.66 12.87
CA ALA A 439 5.10 -0.17 14.24
C ALA A 439 3.86 0.72 14.35
N VAL A 440 3.64 1.60 13.36
CA VAL A 440 2.43 2.44 13.28
C VAL A 440 1.19 1.57 13.14
N PHE A 441 1.21 0.56 12.28
CA PHE A 441 0.12 -0.40 12.13
C PHE A 441 -0.20 -1.12 13.44
N LEU A 442 0.81 -1.47 14.23
CA LEU A 442 0.60 -2.14 15.52
C LEU A 442 -0.05 -1.24 16.56
N VAL A 443 0.45 -0.03 16.69
CA VAL A 443 -0.14 0.98 17.57
C VAL A 443 -1.59 1.22 17.17
N ALA A 444 -1.87 1.32 15.88
CA ALA A 444 -3.22 1.46 15.34
C ALA A 444 -4.12 0.27 15.78
N ASN A 445 -3.68 -0.98 15.60
CA ASN A 445 -4.46 -2.15 16.02
C ASN A 445 -4.69 -2.22 17.54
N LEU A 446 -3.70 -1.86 18.36
CA LEU A 446 -3.84 -1.82 19.82
C LEU A 446 -4.84 -0.74 20.26
N LEU A 447 -4.75 0.46 19.67
CA LEU A 447 -5.70 1.53 19.92
C LEU A 447 -7.11 1.17 19.42
N THR A 448 -7.24 0.44 18.31
CA THR A 448 -8.53 -0.09 17.84
C THR A 448 -9.14 -1.03 18.88
N GLY A 449 -8.35 -1.97 19.41
CA GLY A 449 -8.78 -2.87 20.48
C GLY A 449 -9.22 -2.09 21.72
N LEU A 450 -8.45 -1.08 22.14
CA LEU A 450 -8.78 -0.22 23.27
C LEU A 450 -10.12 0.49 23.06
N VAL A 451 -10.35 1.14 21.92
CA VAL A 451 -11.61 1.83 21.64
C VAL A 451 -12.77 0.83 21.60
N ASN A 452 -12.57 -0.34 21.00
CA ASN A 452 -13.60 -1.37 20.90
C ASN A 452 -14.05 -1.97 22.24
N MET A 453 -13.15 -2.01 23.22
CA MET A 453 -13.43 -2.51 24.57
C MET A 453 -13.95 -1.43 25.52
N THR A 454 -13.65 -0.16 25.25
CA THR A 454 -14.00 0.96 26.15
C THR A 454 -15.24 1.74 25.71
N MET A 455 -15.61 1.70 24.43
CA MET A 455 -16.68 2.54 23.87
C MET A 455 -17.75 1.73 23.12
N PRO A 456 -19.04 2.09 23.24
CA PRO A 456 -20.13 1.45 22.52
C PRO A 456 -20.24 1.98 21.08
N THR A 457 -19.26 1.68 20.22
CA THR A 457 -19.12 2.22 18.84
C THR A 457 -20.39 2.15 17.99
N LEU A 458 -21.15 1.05 18.10
CA LEU A 458 -22.41 0.84 17.37
C LEU A 458 -23.54 1.82 17.73
N HIS A 459 -23.49 2.45 18.90
CA HIS A 459 -24.53 3.38 19.38
C HIS A 459 -24.13 4.85 19.25
N MET A 460 -22.91 5.13 18.78
CA MET A 460 -22.42 6.50 18.69
C MET A 460 -23.02 7.24 17.49
N GLY A 461 -23.39 8.51 17.71
CA GLY A 461 -23.82 9.40 16.63
C GLY A 461 -22.67 9.81 15.71
N VAL A 462 -22.98 10.48 14.60
CA VAL A 462 -21.98 10.89 13.59
C VAL A 462 -20.89 11.78 14.20
N LEU A 463 -21.25 12.82 14.95
CA LEU A 463 -20.30 13.75 15.55
C LEU A 463 -19.37 13.05 16.56
N GLN A 464 -19.93 12.20 17.42
CA GLN A 464 -19.17 11.42 18.40
C GLN A 464 -18.20 10.46 17.69
N SER A 465 -18.67 9.77 16.66
CA SER A 465 -17.86 8.84 15.85
C SER A 465 -16.68 9.58 15.21
N MET A 466 -16.93 10.73 14.59
CA MET A 466 -15.88 11.53 13.94
C MET A 466 -14.91 12.13 14.95
N GLY A 467 -15.36 12.52 16.14
CA GLY A 467 -14.49 12.98 17.23
C GLY A 467 -13.52 11.88 17.67
N VAL A 468 -14.03 10.66 17.94
CA VAL A 468 -13.20 9.51 18.32
C VAL A 468 -12.23 9.13 17.20
N LEU A 469 -12.70 9.04 15.96
CA LEU A 469 -11.86 8.70 14.81
C LEU A 469 -10.78 9.78 14.54
N GLY A 470 -11.12 11.05 14.73
CA GLY A 470 -10.18 12.16 14.64
C GLY A 470 -9.07 12.07 15.69
N VAL A 471 -9.44 11.87 16.97
CA VAL A 471 -8.48 11.70 18.07
C VAL A 471 -7.60 10.48 17.86
N TYR A 472 -8.19 9.36 17.46
CA TYR A 472 -7.45 8.13 17.13
C TYR A 472 -6.43 8.37 16.01
N THR A 473 -6.86 9.00 14.91
CA THR A 473 -5.99 9.24 13.75
C THR A 473 -4.86 10.22 14.11
N ALA A 474 -5.15 11.24 14.93
CA ALA A 474 -4.14 12.17 15.45
C ALA A 474 -3.15 11.47 16.38
N ALA A 475 -3.60 10.56 17.25
CA ALA A 475 -2.71 9.79 18.12
C ALA A 475 -1.75 8.89 17.31
N VAL A 476 -2.27 8.16 16.31
CA VAL A 476 -1.46 7.31 15.41
C VAL A 476 -0.46 8.15 14.61
N ALA A 477 -0.89 9.29 14.05
CA ALA A 477 -0.02 10.20 13.33
C ALA A 477 1.06 10.82 14.25
N GLY A 478 0.70 11.17 15.49
CA GLY A 478 1.62 11.69 16.50
C GLY A 478 2.73 10.70 16.83
N VAL A 479 2.41 9.41 16.97
CA VAL A 479 3.41 8.35 17.15
C VAL A 479 4.32 8.22 15.93
N ALA A 480 3.76 8.20 14.71
CA ALA A 480 4.54 8.11 13.49
C ALA A 480 5.55 9.27 13.36
N VAL A 481 5.07 10.51 13.52
CA VAL A 481 5.88 11.73 13.42
C VAL A 481 6.88 11.83 14.58
N GLY A 482 6.50 11.43 15.80
CA GLY A 482 7.40 11.39 16.96
C GLY A 482 8.58 10.44 16.75
N LEU A 483 8.33 9.23 16.22
CA LEU A 483 9.37 8.27 15.86
C LEU A 483 10.31 8.81 14.77
N ASP A 484 9.78 9.51 13.75
CA ASP A 484 10.59 10.14 12.71
C ASP A 484 11.48 11.26 13.29
N LYS A 485 10.91 12.11 14.16
CA LYS A 485 11.60 13.23 14.81
C LYS A 485 12.74 12.78 15.72
N TRP A 486 12.55 11.68 16.45
CA TRP A 486 13.61 11.06 17.25
C TRP A 486 14.56 10.19 16.43
N ASN A 487 14.40 10.17 15.11
CA ASN A 487 15.22 9.39 14.18
C ASN A 487 15.25 7.88 14.50
N VAL A 488 14.21 7.37 15.16
CA VAL A 488 14.10 5.96 15.53
C VAL A 488 13.64 5.19 14.31
N SER A 489 14.50 4.29 13.82
CA SER A 489 14.13 3.31 12.79
C SER A 489 13.92 1.97 13.46
N ILE A 490 12.67 1.57 13.58
CA ILE A 490 12.32 0.25 14.08
C ILE A 490 12.48 -0.70 12.89
N LYS A 491 13.62 -1.40 12.82
CA LYS A 491 13.83 -2.49 11.88
C LYS A 491 13.13 -3.75 12.42
N LEU A 492 11.81 -3.78 12.25
CA LEU A 492 11.02 -5.01 12.33
C LEU A 492 10.93 -5.58 10.90
#